data_AF-A0A7R7TFY0-F1
#
_entry.id   AF-A0A7R7TFY0-F1
#
_cell.length_a   1.000
_cell.length_b   1.000
_cell.length_c   1.000
_cell.angle_alpha   90.00
_cell.angle_beta   90.00
_cell.angle_gamma   90.00
#
_symmetry.space_group_name_H-M   'P 1'
#
loop_
_entity.id
_entity.type
_entity.pdbx_description
1 polymer ?
#
loop_
_entity_poly.entity_id
_entity_poly.type
_entity_poly.pdbx_seq_one_letter_code
_entity_poly.pdbx_strand_id
1 'polypeptide(L)'
;MDKARRLGVPLRPACCLAHTQVPEGALAVYEMRVSEWPWDGDHALFMGEVVHVEGSAEAKKRPILFLGFRDFATLGERWRFRPGGAKPLPRDERGKP
;
A
#
# COMPACT_ATOMS: atom_id res chain seq x y z
N MET A 1 -15.88 7.22 23.35
CA MET A 1 -14.45 6.93 23.60
C MET A 1 -13.82 6.53 22.28
N ASP A 2 -12.68 7.11 21.91
CA ASP A 2 -12.05 6.86 20.60
C ASP A 2 -11.40 5.46 20.52
N LYS A 3 -11.46 4.82 19.34
CA LYS A 3 -10.97 3.46 19.07
C LYS A 3 -9.47 3.33 19.38
N ALA A 4 -8.66 4.31 18.99
CA ALA A 4 -7.22 4.29 19.24
C ALA A 4 -6.92 4.26 20.74
N ARG A 5 -7.61 5.10 21.53
CA ARG A 5 -7.52 5.11 22.99
C ARG A 5 -7.93 3.78 23.61
N ARG A 6 -9.01 3.16 23.13
CA ARG A 6 -9.46 1.85 23.63
C ARG A 6 -8.45 0.73 23.37
N LEU A 7 -7.72 0.83 22.25
CA LEU A 7 -6.69 -0.14 21.87
C LEU A 7 -5.31 0.19 22.43
N GLY A 8 -5.15 1.30 23.16
CA GLY A 8 -3.84 1.75 23.66
C GLY A 8 -2.86 2.13 22.55
N VAL A 9 -3.35 2.53 21.37
CA VAL A 9 -2.51 2.89 20.23
C VAL A 9 -2.23 4.40 20.27
N PRO A 10 -0.97 4.82 20.45
CA PRO A 10 -0.61 6.23 20.38
C PRO A 10 -0.71 6.73 18.93
N LEU A 11 -1.15 7.98 18.80
CA LEU A 11 -1.34 8.65 17.52
C LEU A 11 -0.50 9.92 17.47
N ARG A 12 0.06 10.21 16.29
CA ARG A 12 0.71 11.48 15.97
C ARG A 12 0.01 12.18 14.79
N PRO A 13 0.21 13.49 14.59
CA PRO A 13 -0.27 14.18 13.40
C PRO A 13 0.30 13.56 12.11
N ALA A 14 -0.51 13.55 11.06
CA ALA A 14 -0.04 13.33 9.70
C ALA A 14 0.88 14.47 9.24
N CYS A 15 1.74 14.20 8.25
CA CYS A 15 2.70 15.16 7.71
C CYS A 15 2.02 16.21 6.81
N CYS A 16 1.12 15.79 5.91
CA CYS A 16 0.54 16.64 4.88
C CYS A 16 -0.96 16.87 5.04
N LEU A 17 -1.62 16.20 6.00
CA LEU A 17 -3.07 16.25 6.21
C LEU A 17 -3.42 16.82 7.59
N ALA A 18 -3.84 18.09 7.64
CA ALA A 18 -4.04 18.86 8.87
C ALA A 18 -5.04 18.25 9.88
N HIS A 19 -6.01 17.45 9.42
CA HIS A 19 -7.04 16.85 10.25
C HIS A 19 -6.92 15.32 10.35
N THR A 20 -5.75 14.77 10.03
CA THR A 20 -5.50 13.33 10.05
C THR A 20 -4.45 12.99 11.09
N GLN A 21 -4.67 11.88 11.78
CA GLN A 21 -3.72 11.31 12.73
C GLN A 21 -3.28 9.93 12.24
N VAL A 22 -2.05 9.55 12.57
CA VAL A 22 -1.44 8.29 12.16
C VAL A 22 -0.93 7.52 13.38
N PRO A 23 -1.08 6.17 13.42
CA PRO A 23 -0.52 5.37 14.49
C PRO A 23 1.01 5.46 14.53
N GLU A 24 1.60 5.77 15.68
CA GLU A 24 3.06 5.90 15.80
C GLU A 24 3.80 4.58 15.47
N GLY A 25 3.19 3.44 15.77
CA GLY A 25 3.74 2.11 15.49
C GLY A 25 3.52 1.60 14.06
N ALA A 26 2.96 2.40 13.16
CA ALA A 26 2.74 1.96 11.78
C ALA A 26 4.07 1.74 11.03
N LEU A 27 4.24 0.57 10.43
CA LEU A 27 5.45 0.25 9.65
C LEU A 27 5.51 0.94 8.27
N ALA A 28 4.34 1.35 7.76
CA ALA A 28 4.19 2.16 6.56
C ALA A 28 2.89 2.97 6.65
N VAL A 29 2.92 4.19 6.13
CA VAL A 29 1.78 5.10 6.05
C VAL A 29 1.74 5.69 4.65
N TYR A 30 0.54 5.72 4.09
CA TYR A 30 0.21 6.41 2.85
C TYR A 30 -0.85 7.45 3.20
N GLU A 31 -0.47 8.72 3.21
CA GLU A 31 -1.43 9.80 3.39
C GLU A 31 -2.12 10.07 2.06
N MET A 32 -3.44 10.10 2.08
CA MET A 32 -4.23 10.16 0.85
C MET A 32 -5.28 11.26 0.93
N ARG A 33 -5.43 12.01 -0.17
CA ARG A 33 -6.66 12.76 -0.45
C ARG A 33 -7.63 11.82 -1.16
N VAL A 34 -8.85 11.71 -0.66
CA VAL A 34 -9.83 10.75 -1.19
C VAL A 34 -10.94 11.47 -1.95
N SER A 35 -11.37 10.87 -3.05
CA SER A 35 -12.62 11.18 -3.73
C SER A 35 -13.51 9.93 -3.73
N GLU A 36 -14.81 10.14 -3.59
CA GLU A 36 -15.78 9.06 -3.73
C GLU A 36 -16.04 8.79 -5.22
N TRP A 37 -16.06 7.52 -5.58
CA TRP A 37 -16.36 7.07 -6.93
C TRP A 37 -17.79 6.53 -7.00
N PRO A 38 -18.57 6.89 -8.05
CA PRO A 38 -19.93 6.38 -8.20
C PRO A 38 -19.95 4.85 -8.24
N TRP A 39 -20.72 4.24 -7.34
CA TRP A 39 -20.88 2.79 -7.23
C TRP A 39 -22.28 2.46 -6.71
N ASP A 40 -22.96 1.51 -7.36
CA ASP A 40 -24.36 1.16 -7.07
C ASP A 40 -24.52 0.04 -6.02
N GLY A 41 -23.43 -0.33 -5.33
CA GLY A 41 -23.44 -1.35 -4.28
C GLY A 41 -23.67 -0.78 -2.88
N ASP A 42 -23.71 -1.68 -1.90
CA ASP A 42 -23.82 -1.38 -0.46
C ASP A 42 -22.52 -0.85 0.18
N HIS A 43 -21.50 -0.56 -0.63
CA HIS A 43 -20.19 -0.07 -0.22
C HIS A 43 -19.86 1.22 -0.97
N ALA A 44 -19.30 2.21 -0.28
CA ALA A 44 -18.74 3.39 -0.94
C ALA A 44 -17.31 3.10 -1.42
N LEU A 45 -17.06 3.30 -2.71
CA LEU A 45 -15.72 3.17 -3.29
C LEU A 45 -14.99 4.51 -3.19
N PHE A 46 -13.84 4.52 -2.53
CA PHE A 46 -12.98 5.69 -2.45
C PHE A 46 -11.71 5.51 -3.29
N MET A 47 -11.38 6.52 -4.08
CA MET A 47 -10.11 6.62 -4.81
C MET A 47 -9.18 7.58 -4.09
N GLY A 48 -7.98 7.10 -3.73
CA GLY A 48 -6.99 7.88 -3.00
C GLY A 48 -5.84 8.37 -3.87
N GLU A 49 -5.58 9.67 -3.89
CA GLU A 49 -4.33 10.26 -4.37
C GLU A 49 -3.32 10.30 -3.21
N VAL A 50 -2.20 9.60 -3.36
CA VAL A 50 -1.14 9.56 -2.35
C VAL A 50 -0.36 10.88 -2.36
N VAL A 51 -0.41 11.62 -1.27
CA VAL A 51 0.28 12.92 -1.11
C VAL A 51 1.55 12.81 -0.27
N HIS A 52 1.68 11.77 0.56
CA HIS A 52 2.87 11.49 1.35
C HIS A 52 3.02 9.99 1.61
N VAL A 53 4.27 9.52 1.66
CA VAL A 53 4.62 8.13 2.00
C VAL A 53 5.75 8.14 3.01
N GLU A 54 5.56 7.38 4.06
CA GLU A 54 6.60 7.03 5.03
C GLU A 54 6.55 5.53 5.31
N GLY A 55 7.68 4.93 5.67
CA GLY A 55 7.71 3.54 6.06
C GLY A 55 9.09 2.91 5.98
N SER A 56 9.15 1.67 6.42
CA SER A 56 10.38 0.87 6.43
C SER A 56 10.28 -0.33 5.50
N ALA A 57 11.43 -0.94 5.19
CA ALA A 57 11.47 -2.20 4.46
C ALA A 57 10.74 -3.35 5.21
N GLU A 58 10.51 -3.21 6.52
CA GLU A 58 9.82 -4.20 7.33
C GLU A 58 8.35 -4.37 6.94
N ALA A 59 7.67 -3.29 6.54
CA ALA A 59 6.28 -3.35 6.07
C ALA A 59 6.10 -4.33 4.90
N LYS A 60 7.11 -4.43 4.02
CA LYS A 60 7.11 -5.35 2.87
C LYS A 60 7.51 -6.79 3.23
N LYS A 61 8.11 -6.99 4.41
CA LYS A 61 8.58 -8.30 4.87
C LYS A 61 7.52 -9.00 5.71
N ARG A 62 6.78 -8.27 6.53
CA ARG A 62 5.83 -8.82 7.50
C ARG A 62 4.45 -8.15 7.44
N PRO A 63 3.80 -8.09 6.26
CA PRO A 63 2.44 -7.57 6.18
C PRO A 63 1.48 -8.53 6.90
N ILE A 64 0.43 -7.98 7.49
CA ILE A 64 -0.68 -8.76 8.02
C ILE A 64 -1.67 -8.97 6.88
N LEU A 65 -1.90 -10.21 6.50
CA LEU A 65 -2.86 -10.62 5.48
C LEU A 65 -4.09 -11.22 6.17
N PHE A 66 -5.28 -10.75 5.82
CA PHE A 66 -6.53 -11.29 6.35
C PHE A 66 -7.00 -12.48 5.50
N LEU A 67 -7.27 -13.62 6.14
CA LEU A 67 -7.72 -14.84 5.46
C LEU A 67 -9.22 -15.12 5.62
N GLY A 68 -9.87 -14.50 6.61
CA GLY A 68 -11.28 -14.70 6.93
C GLY A 68 -11.52 -14.89 8.43
N PHE A 69 -12.70 -14.52 8.91
CA PHE A 69 -13.11 -14.61 10.32
C PHE A 69 -12.07 -14.09 11.32
N ARG A 70 -11.26 -14.99 11.90
CA ARG A 70 -10.24 -14.71 12.93
C ARG A 70 -8.83 -15.09 12.49
N ASP A 71 -8.66 -15.49 11.23
CA ASP A 71 -7.40 -16.00 10.71
C ASP A 71 -6.61 -14.93 9.96
N PHE A 72 -5.32 -14.90 10.25
CA PHE A 72 -4.36 -13.98 9.69
C PHE A 72 -3.10 -14.72 9.26
N ALA A 73 -2.42 -14.20 8.24
CA ALA A 73 -1.14 -14.68 7.77
C ALA A 73 -0.12 -13.54 7.63
N THR A 74 1.13 -13.92 7.45
CA THR A 74 2.21 -13.04 6.98
C THR A 74 2.91 -13.72 5.80
N LEU A 75 3.75 -12.98 5.09
CA LEU A 75 4.60 -13.56 4.06
C LEU A 75 5.56 -14.61 4.66
N GLY A 76 5.63 -15.77 4.00
CA GLY A 76 6.63 -16.80 4.24
C GLY A 76 7.76 -16.75 3.23
N GLU A 77 8.14 -17.91 2.71
CA GLU A 77 9.16 -18.04 1.66
C GLU A 77 8.78 -17.25 0.39
N ARG A 78 9.79 -16.64 -0.25
CA ARG A 78 9.59 -15.82 -1.44
C ARG A 78 10.37 -16.38 -2.62
N TRP A 79 9.66 -16.59 -3.70
CA TRP A 79 10.24 -16.94 -4.99
C TRP A 79 10.25 -15.71 -5.90
N ARG A 80 11.29 -15.56 -6.71
CA ARG A 80 11.37 -14.48 -7.70
C ARG A 80 11.56 -15.09 -9.09
N PHE A 81 10.53 -15.01 -9.91
CA PHE A 81 10.67 -15.23 -11.34
C PHE A 81 11.49 -14.09 -11.94
N ARG A 82 12.57 -14.43 -12.66
CA ARG A 82 13.29 -13.50 -13.52
C ARG A 82 12.97 -13.90 -14.95
N PRO A 83 12.18 -13.11 -15.70
CA PRO A 83 12.05 -13.35 -17.13
C PRO A 83 13.47 -13.36 -17.72
N GLY A 84 13.85 -14.46 -18.37
CA GLY A 84 15.19 -14.64 -18.92
C GLY A 84 15.58 -13.48 -19.83
N GLY A 85 16.85 -13.08 -19.79
CA GLY A 85 17.37 -11.96 -20.57
C GLY A 85 17.03 -12.10 -22.04
N ALA A 86 16.06 -11.34 -22.51
CA ALA A 86 15.90 -11.11 -23.93
C ALA A 86 17.20 -10.48 -24.41
N LYS A 87 17.96 -11.21 -25.26
CA LYS A 87 19.02 -10.57 -26.04
C LYS A 87 18.37 -9.40 -26.78
N PRO A 88 18.95 -8.18 -26.73
CA PRO A 88 18.49 -7.10 -27.59
C PRO A 88 18.47 -7.62 -29.04
N LEU A 89 17.34 -7.45 -29.73
CA LEU A 89 17.28 -7.72 -31.16
C LEU A 89 18.37 -6.87 -31.84
N PRO A 90 19.17 -7.44 -32.77
CA PRO A 90 20.13 -6.67 -33.55
C PRO A 90 19.43 -5.50 -34.22
N ARG A 91 20.09 -4.34 -34.24
CA ARG A 91 19.57 -3.07 -34.76
C ARG A 91 19.36 -3.02 -36.28
N ASP A 92 19.53 -4.14 -36.97
CA ASP A 92 19.73 -4.22 -38.42
C ASP A 92 18.50 -4.70 -39.20
N GLU A 93 17.29 -4.31 -38.79
CA GLU A 93 16.10 -4.39 -39.65
C GLU A 93 15.19 -3.16 -39.53
N ARG A 94 15.76 -1.99 -39.22
CA ARG A 94 15.11 -0.74 -39.63
C ARG A 94 15.47 -0.47 -41.07
N GLY A 95 14.83 -1.23 -41.96
CA GLY A 95 14.82 -0.96 -43.39
C GLY A 95 14.49 0.51 -43.63
N LYS A 96 15.45 1.21 -44.24
CA LYS A 96 15.22 2.36 -45.11
C LYS A 96 15.07 1.81 -46.53
N PRO A 97 14.26 2.43 -47.41
CA PRO A 97 14.33 3.87 -47.71
C PRO A 97 13.26 4.73 -47.03
#